data_AF-A0A955ARY3-F1
#
_entry.id   AF-A0A955ARY3-F1
#
_cell.length_a   1.000
_cell.length_b   1.000
_cell.length_c   1.000
_cell.angle_alpha   90.00
_cell.angle_beta   90.00
_cell.angle_gamma   90.00
#
_symmetry.space_group_name_H-M   'P 1'
#
loop_
_entity.id
_entity.type
_entity.pdbx_description
1 polymer ?
#
loop_
_entity_poly.entity_id
_entity_poly.type
_entity_poly.pdbx_seq_one_letter_code
_entity_poly.pdbx_strand_id
1 'polypeptide(L)'
;MSRVFMPFFLALAVFTIVHADESARPLFQIQIDGSDLKRIVPDESLSYGSPCFSPDGKRIAFDAWPGSQFNQSHVYVMDIAAGPDADLLDLGRGAMPSFSPVGKQVVVHMYDSNPNVVIVNANEKAERNPIGISTNGPRWSPNGKWIAFLNFQDRGGYAIYNIEDKTIKGLTSGIYQACRGGAWSPDGTKLAYPIYSPDGQSVTQIVLATIDENGTLDSERVLTGMKNISANLTWSPDSKMILYSGQESDGKSYQLYTIPTKRNSKPVKLPGQDPNQDNIDPTWSPDGKTIVFCAE
;
A
#
# COMPACT_ATOMS: atom_id res chain seq x y z
N MET A 1 -7.92 1.74 27.48
CA MET A 1 -8.67 2.07 26.25
C MET A 1 -8.25 3.46 25.79
N SER A 2 -7.21 3.57 24.97
CA SER A 2 -6.89 4.82 24.27
C SER A 2 -7.68 4.83 22.97
N ARG A 3 -8.79 5.57 22.93
CA ARG A 3 -9.41 5.96 21.67
C ARG A 3 -8.48 6.97 21.02
N VAL A 4 -7.87 6.61 19.90
CA VAL A 4 -7.18 7.57 19.04
C VAL A 4 -8.27 8.48 18.50
N PHE A 5 -8.33 9.69 19.05
CA PHE A 5 -9.13 10.79 18.51
C PHE A 5 -8.41 11.22 17.23
N MET A 6 -8.94 10.88 16.07
CA MET A 6 -8.58 11.53 14.80
C MET A 6 -9.27 12.90 14.80
N PRO A 7 -8.54 14.02 14.92
CA PRO A 7 -9.15 15.32 14.69
C PRO A 7 -9.44 15.45 13.18
N PHE A 8 -10.47 16.22 12.85
CA PHE A 8 -10.86 16.57 11.49
C PHE A 8 -9.64 16.91 10.62
N PHE A 9 -9.35 16.10 9.60
CA PHE A 9 -8.44 16.44 8.51
C PHE A 9 -9.23 16.49 7.23
N LEU A 10 -8.90 17.45 6.36
CA LEU A 10 -9.36 17.46 4.97
C LEU A 10 -9.14 16.05 4.43
N ALA A 11 -10.23 15.48 3.96
CA ALA A 11 -10.28 14.10 3.55
C ALA A 11 -9.62 14.08 2.15
N LEU A 12 -8.34 13.74 2.11
CA LEU A 12 -7.49 13.83 0.93
C LEU A 12 -7.20 12.43 0.40
N ALA A 13 -7.41 12.23 -0.89
CA ALA A 13 -6.90 11.05 -1.59
C ALA A 13 -5.64 11.43 -2.37
N VAL A 14 -4.64 10.54 -2.36
CA VAL A 14 -3.45 10.66 -3.20
C VAL A 14 -3.28 9.40 -4.02
N PHE A 15 -3.11 9.60 -5.31
CA PHE A 15 -3.05 8.53 -6.29
C PHE A 15 -2.15 8.94 -7.45
N THR A 16 -1.74 7.93 -8.22
CA THR A 16 -1.01 8.10 -9.46
C THR A 16 -1.96 7.84 -10.61
N ILE A 17 -1.97 8.69 -11.64
CA ILE A 17 -2.70 8.43 -12.88
C ILE A 17 -1.66 7.97 -13.91
N VAL A 18 -2.02 7.01 -14.78
CA VAL A 18 -1.15 6.61 -15.89
C VAL A 18 -1.93 6.78 -17.18
N HIS A 19 -1.89 7.96 -17.78
CA HIS A 19 -2.47 8.13 -19.11
C HIS A 19 -1.64 7.38 -20.17
N ALA A 20 -2.33 6.74 -21.12
CA ALA A 20 -1.70 5.90 -22.15
C ALA A 20 -0.73 6.65 -23.09
N ASP A 21 -0.75 7.99 -23.07
CA ASP A 21 0.10 8.90 -23.83
C ASP A 21 1.16 9.63 -22.98
N GLU A 22 1.16 9.48 -21.65
CA GLU A 22 2.14 10.10 -20.77
C GLU A 22 3.34 9.18 -20.49
N SER A 23 4.57 9.71 -20.67
CA SER A 23 5.80 9.00 -20.32
C SER A 23 6.11 8.98 -18.82
N ALA A 24 5.32 9.71 -18.03
CA ALA A 24 5.50 9.94 -16.61
C ALA A 24 4.19 9.66 -15.84
N ARG A 25 4.30 9.20 -14.60
CA ARG A 25 3.16 8.97 -13.69
C ARG A 25 3.01 10.12 -12.70
N PRO A 26 2.14 11.12 -12.93
CA PRO A 26 1.96 12.23 -11.99
C PRO A 26 1.39 11.78 -10.64
N LEU A 27 1.71 12.53 -9.58
CA LEU A 27 1.13 12.37 -8.24
C LEU A 27 0.13 13.49 -7.96
N PHE A 28 -1.13 13.13 -7.75
CA PHE A 28 -2.22 14.08 -7.52
C PHE A 28 -2.76 14.02 -6.10
N GLN A 29 -3.25 15.17 -5.65
CA GLN A 29 -4.08 15.37 -4.48
C GLN A 29 -5.48 15.74 -4.93
N ILE A 30 -6.50 15.18 -4.30
CA ILE A 30 -7.89 15.60 -4.48
C ILE A 30 -8.61 15.62 -3.14
N GLN A 31 -9.56 16.53 -2.99
CA GLN A 31 -10.52 16.48 -1.89
C GLN A 31 -11.49 15.32 -2.11
N ILE A 32 -11.97 14.73 -1.03
CA ILE A 32 -12.88 13.58 -1.08
C ILE A 32 -14.24 13.90 -1.67
N ASP A 33 -14.64 15.17 -1.72
CA ASP A 33 -15.82 15.60 -2.48
C ASP A 33 -15.56 15.71 -4.00
N GLY A 34 -14.36 15.36 -4.46
CA GLY A 34 -13.92 15.42 -5.87
C GLY A 34 -13.42 16.80 -6.30
N SER A 35 -13.36 17.78 -5.40
CA SER A 35 -12.88 19.13 -5.71
C SER A 35 -11.36 19.28 -5.53
N ASP A 36 -10.80 20.40 -6.01
CA ASP A 36 -9.40 20.81 -5.82
C ASP A 36 -8.38 19.72 -6.22
N LEU A 37 -8.62 19.06 -7.36
CA LEU A 37 -7.64 18.18 -7.98
C LEU A 37 -6.40 19.00 -8.38
N LYS A 38 -5.25 18.66 -7.82
CA LYS A 38 -3.97 19.33 -8.10
C LYS A 38 -2.80 18.38 -8.01
N ARG A 39 -1.73 18.68 -8.73
CA ARG A 39 -0.46 17.97 -8.59
C ARG A 39 0.15 18.30 -7.22
N ILE A 40 0.72 17.29 -6.56
CA ILE A 40 1.45 17.47 -5.29
C ILE A 40 2.89 17.90 -5.52
N VAL A 41 3.45 17.51 -6.66
CA VAL A 41 4.87 17.65 -6.99
C VAL A 41 5.00 18.31 -8.37
N PRO A 42 5.99 19.20 -8.58
CA PRO A 42 6.05 20.04 -9.77
C PRO A 42 6.88 19.43 -10.90
N ASP A 43 7.73 18.44 -10.62
CA ASP A 43 8.64 17.86 -11.62
C ASP A 43 7.90 16.86 -12.52
N GLU A 44 7.47 17.33 -13.68
CA GLU A 44 6.73 16.55 -14.66
C GLU A 44 7.59 15.53 -15.43
N SER A 45 8.92 15.57 -15.26
CA SER A 45 9.82 14.61 -15.90
C SER A 45 9.91 13.27 -15.15
N LEU A 46 9.41 13.24 -13.91
CA LEU A 46 9.43 12.07 -13.04
C LEU A 46 8.09 11.36 -13.02
N SER A 47 8.18 10.04 -12.93
CA SER A 47 7.08 9.22 -12.48
C SER A 47 7.13 9.07 -10.97
N TYR A 48 5.96 9.00 -10.34
CA TYR A 48 5.77 8.84 -8.91
C TYR A 48 5.05 7.52 -8.60
N GLY A 49 5.28 6.98 -7.41
CA GLY A 49 4.73 5.69 -7.00
C GLY A 49 4.71 5.49 -5.48
N SER A 50 4.00 4.43 -5.10
CA SER A 50 3.86 3.94 -3.71
C SER A 50 3.59 5.03 -2.65
N PRO A 51 2.65 5.97 -2.87
CA PRO A 51 2.39 7.01 -1.89
C PRO A 51 1.89 6.43 -0.56
N CYS A 52 2.39 6.95 0.56
CA CYS A 52 1.87 6.67 1.89
C CYS A 52 1.84 7.93 2.76
N PHE A 53 0.70 8.18 3.40
CA PHE A 53 0.55 9.29 4.34
C PHE A 53 1.23 8.98 5.67
N SER A 54 1.73 10.03 6.32
CA SER A 54 2.03 9.98 7.75
C SER A 54 0.74 9.75 8.55
N PRO A 55 0.82 9.18 9.75
CA PRO A 55 -0.37 8.89 10.58
C PRO A 55 -1.23 10.11 10.92
N ASP A 56 -0.63 11.30 10.95
CA ASP A 56 -1.32 12.58 11.16
C ASP A 56 -1.81 13.25 9.87
N GLY A 57 -1.59 12.63 8.70
CA GLY A 57 -2.03 13.13 7.40
C GLY A 57 -1.31 14.38 6.91
N LYS A 58 -0.27 14.85 7.60
CA LYS A 58 0.43 16.10 7.25
C LYS A 58 1.57 15.91 6.26
N ARG A 59 2.14 14.71 6.20
CA ARG A 59 3.23 14.38 5.30
C ARG A 59 2.87 13.20 4.41
N ILE A 60 3.58 13.12 3.31
CA ILE A 60 3.52 11.98 2.39
C ILE A 60 4.95 11.52 2.09
N ALA A 61 5.11 10.19 2.01
CA ALA A 61 6.30 9.56 1.48
C ALA A 61 5.92 8.84 0.20
N PHE A 62 6.79 8.93 -0.80
CA PHE A 62 6.58 8.33 -2.12
C PHE A 62 7.94 8.02 -2.74
N ASP A 63 7.93 7.19 -3.78
CA ASP A 63 9.11 6.97 -4.61
C ASP A 63 8.95 7.61 -5.98
N ALA A 64 10.04 8.11 -6.55
CA ALA A 64 10.03 8.82 -7.83
C ALA A 64 11.24 8.46 -8.70
N TRP A 65 11.01 8.24 -10.00
CA TRP A 65 12.02 7.82 -10.97
C TRP A 65 11.86 8.50 -12.34
N PRO A 66 12.95 8.70 -13.09
CA PRO A 66 12.90 9.30 -14.42
C PRO A 66 12.43 8.29 -15.49
N GLY A 67 11.44 8.69 -16.30
CA GLY A 67 10.91 7.88 -17.40
C GLY A 67 10.54 6.45 -16.98
N SER A 68 11.11 5.44 -17.66
CA SER A 68 10.87 4.01 -17.36
C SER A 68 11.94 3.36 -16.46
N GLN A 69 12.87 4.14 -15.90
CA GLN A 69 14.02 3.62 -15.17
C GLN A 69 13.73 3.43 -13.68
N PHE A 70 12.85 2.49 -13.33
CA PHE A 70 12.44 2.22 -11.95
C PHE A 70 13.63 1.95 -10.98
N ASN A 71 14.74 1.39 -11.47
CA ASN A 71 15.95 1.14 -10.66
C ASN A 71 16.76 2.40 -10.30
N GLN A 72 16.37 3.56 -10.84
CA GLN A 72 16.88 4.88 -10.48
C GLN A 72 15.93 5.61 -9.52
N SER A 73 14.91 4.93 -8.98
CA SER A 73 13.99 5.54 -8.04
C SER A 73 14.68 6.01 -6.75
N HIS A 74 14.22 7.15 -6.25
CA HIS A 74 14.55 7.70 -4.94
C HIS A 74 13.28 7.79 -4.10
N VAL A 75 13.42 7.62 -2.78
CA VAL A 75 12.32 7.81 -1.83
C VAL A 75 12.38 9.20 -1.24
N TYR A 76 11.25 9.91 -1.27
CA TYR A 76 11.12 11.27 -0.75
C TYR A 76 10.07 11.34 0.36
N VAL A 77 10.22 12.32 1.24
CA VAL A 77 9.20 12.75 2.21
C VAL A 77 8.96 14.24 2.04
N MET A 78 7.70 14.68 2.08
CA MET A 78 7.34 16.10 2.03
C MET A 78 6.14 16.45 2.92
N ASP A 79 5.99 17.73 3.24
CA ASP A 79 4.79 18.29 3.87
C ASP A 79 3.74 18.59 2.80
N ILE A 80 2.52 18.10 3.00
CA ILE A 80 1.42 18.25 2.04
C ILE A 80 0.89 19.68 2.01
N ALA A 81 0.90 20.38 3.14
CA ALA A 81 0.37 21.74 3.23
C ALA A 81 1.23 22.77 2.48
N ALA A 82 2.51 22.45 2.26
CA ALA A 82 3.41 23.27 1.45
C ALA A 82 3.10 23.18 -0.06
N GLY A 83 2.38 22.15 -0.51
CA GLY A 83 1.98 22.00 -1.90
C GLY A 83 3.14 21.70 -2.86
N PRO A 84 3.02 22.05 -4.15
CA PRO A 84 4.04 21.78 -5.17
C PRO A 84 5.42 22.35 -4.88
N ASP A 85 5.52 23.43 -4.12
CA ASP A 85 6.79 24.09 -3.80
C ASP A 85 7.46 23.51 -2.53
N ALA A 86 6.97 22.38 -2.01
CA ALA A 86 7.51 21.76 -0.82
C ALA A 86 8.95 21.26 -1.02
N ASP A 87 9.80 21.51 -0.02
CA ASP A 87 11.10 20.86 0.06
C ASP A 87 10.92 19.34 0.18
N LEU A 88 11.60 18.60 -0.69
CA LEU A 88 11.64 17.15 -0.66
C LEU A 88 12.82 16.66 0.18
N LEU A 89 12.53 15.92 1.25
CA LEU A 89 13.54 15.19 1.99
C LEU A 89 13.87 13.89 1.24
N ASP A 90 14.99 13.87 0.52
CA ASP A 90 15.52 12.67 -0.14
C ASP A 90 16.10 11.68 0.88
N LEU A 91 15.47 10.50 1.00
CA LEU A 91 15.94 9.39 1.83
C LEU A 91 16.96 8.50 1.08
N GLY A 92 17.07 8.68 -0.23
CA GLY A 92 18.00 8.05 -1.17
C GLY A 92 17.38 6.98 -2.06
N ARG A 93 18.26 6.25 -2.78
CA ARG A 93 17.87 5.29 -3.83
C ARG A 93 17.08 4.10 -3.29
N GLY A 94 15.80 4.05 -3.62
CA GLY A 94 14.89 3.03 -3.12
C GLY A 94 13.45 3.21 -3.60
N ALA A 95 12.54 2.44 -3.02
CA ALA A 95 11.12 2.47 -3.34
C ALA A 95 10.25 1.97 -2.18
N MET A 96 8.92 2.06 -2.36
CA MET A 96 7.90 1.43 -1.50
C MET A 96 8.00 1.86 -0.02
N PRO A 97 7.93 3.17 0.29
CA PRO A 97 7.92 3.63 1.67
C PRO A 97 6.67 3.20 2.43
N SER A 98 6.81 3.04 3.75
CA SER A 98 5.71 2.90 4.69
C SER A 98 6.06 3.62 5.99
N PHE A 99 5.27 4.64 6.35
CA PHE A 99 5.43 5.33 7.63
C PHE A 99 5.24 4.41 8.83
N SER A 100 5.98 4.68 9.90
CA SER A 100 5.69 4.15 11.22
C SER A 100 4.41 4.79 11.80
N PRO A 101 3.65 4.12 12.68
CA PRO A 101 2.40 4.64 13.26
C PRO A 101 2.56 5.90 14.12
N VAL A 102 3.80 6.25 14.48
CA VAL A 102 4.14 7.50 15.19
C VAL A 102 4.68 8.58 14.25
N GLY A 103 4.86 8.28 12.96
CA GLY A 103 5.28 9.21 11.91
C GLY A 103 6.75 9.62 11.94
N LYS A 104 7.56 9.15 12.89
CA LYS A 104 8.98 9.56 13.00
C LYS A 104 9.93 8.80 12.06
N GLN A 105 9.48 7.66 11.54
CA GLN A 105 10.31 6.78 10.72
C GLN A 105 9.52 6.31 9.51
N VAL A 106 10.24 5.91 8.47
CA VAL A 106 9.72 5.23 7.29
C VAL A 106 10.51 3.94 7.12
N VAL A 107 9.82 2.81 6.90
CA VAL A 107 10.49 1.63 6.37
C VAL A 107 10.44 1.67 4.84
N VAL A 108 11.56 1.39 4.21
CA VAL A 108 11.75 1.51 2.75
C VAL A 108 12.51 0.31 2.22
N HIS A 109 12.36 0.04 0.92
CA HIS A 109 13.27 -0.84 0.19
C HIS A 109 14.37 0.01 -0.46
N MET A 110 15.64 -0.17 -0.08
CA MET A 110 16.79 0.56 -0.64
C MET A 110 17.56 -0.28 -1.66
N TYR A 111 17.88 0.30 -2.81
CA TYR A 111 18.63 -0.38 -3.87
C TYR A 111 20.13 -0.45 -3.63
N ASP A 112 20.65 0.42 -2.76
CA ASP A 112 22.07 0.53 -2.40
C ASP A 112 22.42 -0.15 -1.07
N SER A 113 21.50 -0.96 -0.51
CA SER A 113 21.66 -1.60 0.79
C SER A 113 21.46 -3.12 0.74
N ASN A 114 22.20 -3.85 1.58
CA ASN A 114 22.04 -5.28 1.79
C ASN A 114 22.31 -5.59 3.28
N PRO A 115 21.30 -5.92 4.10
CA PRO A 115 19.88 -6.10 3.78
C PRO A 115 19.20 -4.87 3.17
N ASN A 116 18.26 -5.08 2.25
CA ASN A 116 17.66 -3.99 1.46
C ASN A 116 16.38 -3.38 2.09
N VAL A 117 15.82 -3.98 3.14
CA VAL A 117 14.74 -3.36 3.91
C VAL A 117 15.36 -2.51 5.00
N VAL A 118 15.06 -1.21 5.02
CA VAL A 118 15.76 -0.24 5.87
C VAL A 118 14.74 0.63 6.60
N ILE A 119 14.93 0.81 7.90
CA ILE A 119 14.21 1.82 8.69
C ILE A 119 15.00 3.12 8.63
N VAL A 120 14.34 4.20 8.25
CA VAL A 120 14.94 5.52 8.03
C VAL A 120 14.21 6.58 8.86
N ASN A 121 14.96 7.55 9.40
CA ASN A 121 14.38 8.73 10.05
C ASN A 121 13.64 9.61 9.03
N ALA A 122 12.40 10.01 9.35
CA ALA A 122 11.54 10.77 8.44
C ALA A 122 11.67 12.31 8.57
N ASN A 123 12.50 12.81 9.49
CA ASN A 123 12.54 14.22 9.88
C ASN A 123 13.88 14.91 9.60
N GLU A 124 14.95 14.16 9.42
CA GLU A 124 16.30 14.71 9.23
C GLU A 124 17.11 13.84 8.26
N LYS A 125 18.30 14.31 7.88
CA LYS A 125 19.21 13.55 7.00
C LYS A 125 19.36 12.12 7.52
N ALA A 126 19.01 11.18 6.63
CA ALA A 126 18.68 9.80 6.93
C ALA A 126 19.76 9.02 7.70
N GLU A 127 19.54 8.78 8.99
CA GLU A 127 20.13 7.60 9.65
C GLU A 127 19.42 6.34 9.12
N ARG A 128 20.20 5.38 8.62
CA ARG A 128 19.70 4.15 7.98
C ARG A 128 19.97 2.94 8.86
N ASN A 129 18.92 2.19 9.18
CA ASN A 129 18.98 0.95 9.95
C ASN A 129 18.47 -0.24 9.11
N PRO A 130 19.34 -0.96 8.39
CA PRO A 130 18.97 -2.15 7.63
C PRO A 130 18.46 -3.29 8.53
N ILE A 131 17.38 -3.95 8.12
CA ILE A 131 16.76 -5.05 8.87
C ILE A 131 16.74 -6.36 8.07
N GLY A 132 17.66 -7.25 8.47
CA GLY A 132 17.59 -8.71 8.44
C GLY A 132 17.41 -9.50 7.13
N ILE A 133 16.74 -9.01 6.07
CA ILE A 133 16.70 -9.71 4.77
C ILE A 133 16.59 -8.78 3.55
N SER A 134 16.99 -9.30 2.39
CA SER A 134 16.79 -8.65 1.10
C SER A 134 15.49 -9.11 0.44
N THR A 135 14.49 -8.24 0.41
CA THR A 135 13.15 -8.49 -0.12
C THR A 135 12.48 -7.20 -0.61
N ASN A 136 11.16 -7.20 -0.77
CA ASN A 136 10.39 -6.09 -1.32
C ASN A 136 9.11 -5.84 -0.52
N GLY A 137 8.57 -4.62 -0.67
CA GLY A 137 7.27 -4.20 -0.15
C GLY A 137 7.14 -4.25 1.37
N PRO A 138 8.05 -3.62 2.14
CA PRO A 138 7.91 -3.56 3.58
C PRO A 138 6.71 -2.68 3.99
N ARG A 139 5.97 -3.12 5.01
CA ARG A 139 4.78 -2.43 5.52
C ARG A 139 4.77 -2.46 7.04
N TRP A 140 4.76 -1.28 7.66
CA TRP A 140 4.61 -1.17 9.10
C TRP A 140 3.20 -1.57 9.52
N SER A 141 3.09 -2.32 10.63
CA SER A 141 1.79 -2.61 11.23
C SER A 141 1.22 -1.36 11.93
N PRO A 142 -0.10 -1.14 11.95
CA PRO A 142 -0.71 0.02 12.61
C PRO A 142 -0.44 0.08 14.12
N ASN A 143 -0.17 -1.05 14.77
CA ASN A 143 0.18 -1.11 16.18
C ASN A 143 1.67 -0.83 16.47
N GLY A 144 2.50 -0.67 15.43
CA GLY A 144 3.91 -0.31 15.55
C GLY A 144 4.84 -1.46 15.90
N LYS A 145 4.32 -2.65 16.23
CA LYS A 145 5.11 -3.79 16.70
C LYS A 145 5.85 -4.54 15.59
N TRP A 146 5.33 -4.49 14.37
CA TRP A 146 5.77 -5.36 13.29
C TRP A 146 6.05 -4.59 12.01
N ILE A 147 6.97 -5.10 11.22
CA ILE A 147 7.10 -4.77 9.79
C ILE A 147 6.88 -6.06 9.01
N ALA A 148 5.85 -6.11 8.17
CA ALA A 148 5.64 -7.21 7.24
C ALA A 148 6.38 -6.95 5.92
N PHE A 149 6.88 -8.01 5.30
CA PHE A 149 7.50 -7.95 3.98
C PHE A 149 7.38 -9.32 3.30
N LEU A 150 7.53 -9.33 1.98
CA LEU A 150 7.57 -10.59 1.24
C LEU A 150 8.74 -11.45 1.70
N ASN A 151 8.58 -12.76 1.70
CA ASN A 151 9.63 -13.70 1.99
C ASN A 151 9.84 -14.62 0.79
N PHE A 152 10.71 -14.19 -0.14
CA PHE A 152 11.06 -14.99 -1.30
C PHE A 152 11.95 -16.20 -0.96
N GLN A 153 12.59 -16.19 0.21
CA GLN A 153 13.48 -17.28 0.64
C GLN A 153 12.71 -18.47 1.21
N ASP A 154 11.45 -18.27 1.65
CA ASP A 154 10.60 -19.32 2.22
C ASP A 154 9.24 -19.39 1.52
N ARG A 155 9.16 -20.26 0.51
CA ARG A 155 7.94 -20.69 -0.21
C ARG A 155 7.06 -19.58 -0.81
N GLY A 156 7.50 -18.32 -0.82
CA GLY A 156 6.82 -17.21 -1.46
C GLY A 156 5.69 -16.59 -0.63
N GLY A 157 5.81 -16.56 0.70
CA GLY A 157 4.84 -15.93 1.61
C GLY A 157 5.24 -14.52 2.10
N TYR A 158 4.72 -14.13 3.26
CA TYR A 158 5.16 -12.98 4.05
C TYR A 158 5.91 -13.44 5.32
N ALA A 159 6.86 -12.61 5.74
CA ALA A 159 7.50 -12.67 7.05
C ALA A 159 7.26 -11.36 7.80
N ILE A 160 7.51 -11.37 9.11
CA ILE A 160 7.49 -10.18 9.95
C ILE A 160 8.80 -9.99 10.69
N TYR A 161 9.21 -8.73 10.81
CA TYR A 161 10.24 -8.27 11.73
C TYR A 161 9.58 -7.67 12.97
N ASN A 162 10.05 -8.07 14.14
CA ASN A 162 9.66 -7.51 15.42
C ASN A 162 10.53 -6.27 15.73
N ILE A 163 9.88 -5.13 15.98
CA ILE A 163 10.56 -3.88 16.31
C ILE A 163 11.26 -3.95 17.68
N GLU A 164 10.69 -4.66 18.64
CA GLU A 164 11.17 -4.68 20.03
C GLU A 164 12.38 -5.60 20.20
N ASP A 165 12.25 -6.87 19.81
CA ASP A 165 13.32 -7.88 20.00
C ASP A 165 14.29 -8.00 18.81
N LYS A 166 13.99 -7.30 17.70
CA LYS A 166 14.79 -7.27 16.47
C LYS A 166 14.92 -8.62 15.75
N THR A 167 13.94 -9.50 15.89
CA THR A 167 13.93 -10.82 15.23
C THR A 167 13.04 -10.86 13.99
N ILE A 168 13.29 -11.83 13.10
CA ILE A 168 12.46 -12.13 11.92
C ILE A 168 11.85 -13.50 12.09
N LYS A 169 10.57 -13.64 11.75
CA LYS A 169 9.91 -14.95 11.60
C LYS A 169 8.98 -14.99 10.40
N GLY A 170 8.79 -16.18 9.84
CA GLY A 170 7.74 -16.43 8.84
C GLY A 170 6.37 -16.11 9.43
N LEU A 171 5.52 -15.42 8.66
CA LEU A 171 4.19 -15.02 9.09
C LEU A 171 3.11 -15.89 8.46
N THR A 172 3.18 -16.14 7.16
CA THR A 172 2.16 -16.89 6.40
C THR A 172 2.57 -18.34 6.20
N SER A 173 1.65 -19.22 5.82
CA SER A 173 1.96 -20.65 5.62
C SER A 173 2.90 -20.93 4.44
N GLY A 174 3.03 -19.98 3.51
CA GLY A 174 3.83 -20.13 2.29
C GLY A 174 3.21 -21.08 1.24
N ILE A 175 1.95 -21.51 1.42
CA ILE A 175 1.27 -22.34 0.41
C ILE A 175 0.77 -21.52 -0.79
N TYR A 176 0.76 -20.20 -0.67
CA TYR A 176 0.32 -19.27 -1.71
C TYR A 176 1.51 -18.50 -2.26
N GLN A 177 1.53 -18.26 -3.58
CA GLN A 177 2.51 -17.41 -4.23
C GLN A 177 2.15 -15.94 -3.99
N ALA A 178 2.59 -15.37 -2.88
CA ALA A 178 2.30 -13.99 -2.51
C ALA A 178 2.88 -12.99 -3.51
N CYS A 179 2.08 -11.97 -3.82
CA CYS A 179 2.47 -10.82 -4.60
C CYS A 179 2.69 -9.60 -3.70
N ARG A 180 3.38 -8.59 -4.24
CA ARG A 180 3.52 -7.26 -3.63
C ARG A 180 2.14 -6.63 -3.44
N GLY A 181 2.03 -5.69 -2.51
CA GLY A 181 0.78 -4.96 -2.26
C GLY A 181 -0.01 -5.46 -1.04
N GLY A 182 0.56 -6.37 -0.23
CA GLY A 182 -0.03 -6.74 1.06
C GLY A 182 -0.22 -5.54 1.98
N ALA A 183 -1.30 -5.52 2.73
CA ALA A 183 -1.67 -4.43 3.63
C ALA A 183 -2.27 -4.96 4.94
N TRP A 184 -1.81 -4.38 6.05
CA TRP A 184 -2.38 -4.63 7.36
C TRP A 184 -3.80 -4.04 7.48
N SER A 185 -4.68 -4.74 8.19
CA SER A 185 -5.94 -4.14 8.64
C SER A 185 -5.66 -2.98 9.59
N PRO A 186 -6.48 -1.91 9.61
CA PRO A 186 -6.30 -0.77 10.51
C PRO A 186 -6.24 -1.15 12.00
N ASP A 187 -6.94 -2.21 12.41
CA ASP A 187 -6.87 -2.76 13.77
C ASP A 187 -5.58 -3.56 14.08
N GLY A 188 -4.73 -3.80 13.08
CA GLY A 188 -3.47 -4.52 13.18
C GLY A 188 -3.59 -6.03 13.38
N THR A 189 -4.78 -6.62 13.26
CA THR A 189 -5.03 -8.05 13.54
C THR A 189 -4.98 -8.94 12.29
N LYS A 190 -4.89 -8.36 11.09
CA LYS A 190 -4.92 -9.11 9.83
C LYS A 190 -3.94 -8.53 8.83
N LEU A 191 -3.45 -9.39 7.95
CA LEU A 191 -2.75 -9.03 6.72
C LEU A 191 -3.56 -9.56 5.54
N ALA A 192 -3.97 -8.67 4.64
CA ALA A 192 -4.51 -9.06 3.35
C ALA A 192 -3.43 -8.91 2.29
N TYR A 193 -3.32 -9.87 1.39
CA TYR A 193 -2.33 -9.79 0.33
C TYR A 193 -2.80 -10.47 -0.97
N PRO A 194 -2.45 -9.91 -2.13
CA PRO A 194 -2.71 -10.53 -3.41
C PRO A 194 -1.80 -11.74 -3.64
N ILE A 195 -2.26 -12.70 -4.42
CA ILE A 195 -1.48 -13.88 -4.84
C ILE A 195 -1.47 -14.02 -6.36
N TYR A 196 -0.36 -14.52 -6.89
CA TYR A 196 -0.25 -14.91 -8.28
C TYR A 196 -1.06 -16.17 -8.59
N SER A 197 -1.49 -16.30 -9.84
CA SER A 197 -2.01 -17.55 -10.41
C SER A 197 -0.96 -18.66 -10.29
N PRO A 198 -1.36 -19.95 -10.33
CA PRO A 198 -0.41 -21.05 -10.29
C PRO A 198 0.67 -21.01 -11.38
N ASP A 199 0.35 -20.43 -12.55
CA ASP A 199 1.29 -20.21 -13.67
C ASP A 199 2.17 -18.95 -13.51
N GLY A 200 1.95 -18.15 -12.46
CA GLY A 200 2.68 -16.93 -12.15
C GLY A 200 2.37 -15.72 -13.06
N GLN A 201 1.42 -15.85 -13.99
CA GLN A 201 1.20 -14.86 -15.05
C GLN A 201 0.27 -13.70 -14.65
N SER A 202 -0.58 -13.88 -13.63
CA SER A 202 -1.59 -12.88 -13.28
C SER A 202 -1.83 -12.84 -11.78
N VAL A 203 -2.23 -11.68 -11.27
CA VAL A 203 -2.70 -11.55 -9.89
C VAL A 203 -4.17 -11.95 -9.85
N THR A 204 -4.52 -12.91 -9.00
CA THR A 204 -5.82 -13.58 -9.10
C THR A 204 -6.71 -13.40 -7.88
N GLN A 205 -6.16 -13.63 -6.69
CA GLN A 205 -6.95 -13.72 -5.47
C GLN A 205 -6.31 -12.91 -4.34
N ILE A 206 -7.14 -12.54 -3.38
CA ILE A 206 -6.72 -11.96 -2.11
C ILE A 206 -6.76 -13.07 -1.07
N VAL A 207 -5.67 -13.24 -0.33
CA VAL A 207 -5.60 -14.08 0.86
C VAL A 207 -5.68 -13.18 2.08
N LEU A 208 -6.39 -13.65 3.10
CA LEU A 208 -6.53 -13.00 4.39
C LEU A 208 -5.90 -13.87 5.47
N ALA A 209 -4.84 -13.37 6.08
CA ALA A 209 -4.18 -13.93 7.25
C ALA A 209 -4.65 -13.20 8.52
N THR A 210 -5.18 -13.95 9.50
CA THR A 210 -5.44 -13.47 10.86
C THR A 210 -4.23 -13.75 11.72
N ILE A 211 -3.82 -12.74 12.48
CA ILE A 211 -2.55 -12.72 13.19
C ILE A 211 -2.85 -12.42 14.65
N ASP A 212 -2.28 -13.22 15.55
CA ASP A 212 -2.43 -13.02 16.99
C ASP A 212 -1.54 -11.86 17.51
N GLU A 213 -1.68 -11.54 18.79
CA GLU A 213 -0.93 -10.45 19.43
C GLU A 213 0.60 -10.66 19.44
N ASN A 214 1.04 -11.91 19.29
CA ASN A 214 2.44 -12.32 19.25
C ASN A 214 2.99 -12.36 17.83
N GLY A 215 2.19 -11.99 16.81
CA GLY A 215 2.60 -12.04 15.41
C GLY A 215 2.60 -13.44 14.82
N THR A 216 1.77 -14.35 15.33
CA THR A 216 1.65 -15.74 14.85
C THR A 216 0.39 -15.89 14.00
N LEU A 217 0.46 -16.74 12.97
CA LEU A 217 -0.68 -17.06 12.11
C LEU A 217 -1.73 -17.87 12.88
N ASP A 218 -2.89 -17.27 13.12
CA ASP A 218 -4.05 -17.98 13.66
C ASP A 218 -4.82 -18.69 12.54
N SER A 219 -5.07 -17.99 11.43
CA SER A 219 -5.75 -18.57 10.28
C SER A 219 -5.40 -17.86 8.99
N GLU A 220 -5.46 -18.59 7.88
CA GLU A 220 -5.18 -18.08 6.54
C GLU A 220 -6.19 -18.66 5.56
N ARG A 221 -6.77 -17.83 4.69
CA ARG A 221 -7.73 -18.29 3.69
C ARG A 221 -7.78 -17.38 2.48
N VAL A 222 -8.08 -17.96 1.32
CA VAL A 222 -8.53 -17.21 0.15
C VAL A 222 -9.84 -16.50 0.47
N LEU A 223 -9.90 -15.20 0.18
CA LEU A 223 -11.05 -14.35 0.43
C LEU A 223 -11.89 -14.16 -0.86
N THR A 224 -11.25 -14.01 -2.01
CA THR A 224 -11.92 -13.69 -3.29
C THR A 224 -12.02 -14.89 -4.22
N GLY A 225 -13.11 -14.97 -4.98
CA GLY A 225 -13.31 -15.99 -6.03
C GLY A 225 -13.01 -15.50 -7.46
N MET A 226 -12.44 -14.30 -7.63
CA MET A 226 -12.13 -13.75 -8.95
C MET A 226 -10.85 -14.35 -9.52
N LYS A 227 -10.74 -14.33 -10.85
CA LYS A 227 -9.56 -14.83 -11.57
C LYS A 227 -8.54 -13.74 -11.85
N ASN A 228 -8.96 -12.48 -12.00
CA ASN A 228 -8.08 -11.36 -12.27
C ASN A 228 -8.43 -10.21 -11.33
N ILE A 229 -7.46 -9.77 -10.54
CA ILE A 229 -7.57 -8.60 -9.68
C ILE A 229 -6.34 -7.71 -9.84
N SER A 230 -6.49 -6.42 -9.56
CA SER A 230 -5.34 -5.55 -9.33
C SER A 230 -4.66 -5.92 -8.00
N ALA A 231 -3.35 -5.72 -7.92
CA ALA A 231 -2.59 -5.93 -6.69
C ALA A 231 -2.88 -4.86 -5.62
N ASN A 232 -3.45 -3.71 -6.02
CA ASN A 232 -3.78 -2.62 -5.13
C ASN A 232 -5.11 -2.87 -4.43
N LEU A 233 -5.03 -3.27 -3.15
CA LEU A 233 -6.17 -3.43 -2.25
C LEU A 233 -6.10 -2.40 -1.12
N THR A 234 -7.26 -1.97 -0.63
CA THR A 234 -7.38 -1.05 0.50
C THR A 234 -8.38 -1.56 1.52
N TRP A 235 -8.08 -1.31 2.79
CA TRP A 235 -8.95 -1.69 3.91
C TRP A 235 -9.97 -0.60 4.19
N SER A 236 -11.19 -0.99 4.53
CA SER A 236 -12.12 -0.06 5.16
C SER A 236 -11.55 0.42 6.50
N PRO A 237 -11.76 1.68 6.91
CA PRO A 237 -11.20 2.22 8.15
C PRO A 237 -11.59 1.42 9.41
N ASP A 238 -12.75 0.77 9.37
CA ASP A 238 -13.27 -0.07 10.46
C ASP A 238 -12.76 -1.52 10.45
N SER A 239 -11.81 -1.86 9.56
CA SER A 239 -11.20 -3.18 9.39
C SER A 239 -12.15 -4.32 8.97
N LYS A 240 -13.36 -4.00 8.49
CA LYS A 240 -14.38 -5.03 8.17
C LYS A 240 -14.44 -5.41 6.70
N MET A 241 -13.91 -4.60 5.79
CA MET A 241 -13.99 -4.82 4.36
C MET A 241 -12.65 -4.56 3.67
N ILE A 242 -12.49 -5.21 2.52
CA ILE A 242 -11.43 -4.92 1.56
C ILE A 242 -12.08 -4.39 0.29
N LEU A 243 -11.51 -3.31 -0.24
CA LEU A 243 -11.84 -2.71 -1.52
C LEU A 243 -10.70 -3.01 -2.49
N TYR A 244 -11.05 -3.42 -3.70
CA TYR A 244 -10.09 -3.82 -4.72
C TYR A 244 -10.71 -3.72 -6.11
N SER A 245 -9.87 -3.67 -7.14
CA SER A 245 -10.30 -3.76 -8.53
C SER A 245 -10.19 -5.20 -9.04
N GLY A 246 -11.22 -5.70 -9.73
CA GLY A 246 -11.27 -7.03 -10.31
C GLY A 246 -11.93 -7.04 -11.68
N GLN A 247 -11.59 -8.02 -12.52
CA GLN A 247 -12.27 -8.24 -13.79
C GLN A 247 -13.27 -9.39 -13.67
N GLU A 248 -14.42 -9.22 -14.30
CA GLU A 248 -15.39 -10.30 -14.46
C GLU A 248 -14.92 -11.33 -15.50
N SER A 249 -15.68 -12.41 -15.67
CA SER A 249 -15.32 -13.49 -16.61
C SER A 249 -15.26 -13.04 -18.08
N ASP A 250 -15.83 -11.88 -18.40
CA ASP A 250 -15.73 -11.28 -19.74
C ASP A 250 -14.36 -10.67 -20.02
N GLY A 251 -13.54 -10.43 -18.98
CA GLY A 251 -12.17 -9.93 -19.06
C GLY A 251 -12.03 -8.53 -19.65
N LYS A 252 -13.13 -7.75 -19.73
CA LYS A 252 -13.13 -6.49 -20.49
C LYS A 252 -12.48 -5.33 -19.74
N SER A 253 -12.95 -5.07 -18.52
CA SER A 253 -12.52 -3.90 -17.74
C SER A 253 -12.44 -4.22 -16.25
N TYR A 254 -11.50 -3.59 -15.56
CA TYR A 254 -11.42 -3.61 -14.11
C TYR A 254 -12.57 -2.82 -13.49
N GLN A 255 -13.20 -3.41 -12.49
CA GLN A 255 -14.32 -2.84 -11.77
C GLN A 255 -14.05 -2.96 -10.27
N LEU A 256 -14.59 -2.04 -9.48
CA LEU A 256 -14.40 -2.00 -8.04
C LEU A 256 -15.35 -2.96 -7.33
N TYR A 257 -14.79 -3.71 -6.40
CA TYR A 257 -15.51 -4.63 -5.53
C TYR A 257 -15.15 -4.38 -4.07
N THR A 258 -16.13 -4.59 -3.21
CA THR A 258 -15.90 -4.74 -1.77
C THR A 258 -16.13 -6.18 -1.35
N ILE A 259 -15.36 -6.66 -0.39
CA ILE A 259 -15.58 -7.96 0.24
C ILE A 259 -15.47 -7.85 1.76
N PRO A 260 -16.50 -8.26 2.52
CA PRO A 260 -16.39 -8.38 3.96
C PRO A 260 -15.35 -9.44 4.36
N THR A 261 -14.61 -9.17 5.42
CA THR A 261 -13.54 -10.06 5.90
C THR A 261 -14.06 -11.27 6.67
N LYS A 262 -15.37 -11.32 6.96
CA LYS A 262 -16.03 -12.45 7.61
C LYS A 262 -15.97 -13.69 6.71
N ARG A 263 -15.95 -14.88 7.33
CA ARG A 263 -15.98 -16.16 6.59
C ARG A 263 -17.24 -16.25 5.72
N ASN A 264 -17.11 -16.91 4.57
CA ASN A 264 -18.19 -17.15 3.60
C ASN A 264 -18.82 -15.89 3.01
N SER A 265 -18.14 -14.74 3.10
CA SER A 265 -18.57 -13.52 2.43
C SER A 265 -18.33 -13.64 0.93
N LYS A 266 -19.13 -12.91 0.14
CA LYS A 266 -18.96 -12.82 -1.31
C LYS A 266 -18.57 -11.39 -1.69
N PRO A 267 -17.76 -11.20 -2.74
CA PRO A 267 -17.52 -9.88 -3.28
C PRO A 267 -18.83 -9.23 -3.75
N VAL A 268 -18.93 -7.92 -3.58
CA VAL A 268 -20.04 -7.07 -4.06
C VAL A 268 -19.45 -6.01 -4.97
N LYS A 269 -19.92 -5.97 -6.22
CA LYS A 269 -19.55 -4.91 -7.18
C LYS A 269 -20.13 -3.58 -6.69
N LEU A 270 -19.33 -2.52 -6.70
CA LEU A 270 -19.84 -1.19 -6.37
C LEU A 270 -20.74 -0.67 -7.51
N PRO A 271 -21.88 -0.04 -7.19
CA PRO A 271 -22.77 0.52 -8.21
C PRO A 271 -22.20 1.81 -8.82
N GLY A 272 -22.72 2.20 -9.99
CA GLY A 272 -22.48 3.53 -10.57
C GLY A 272 -21.14 3.71 -11.31
N GLN A 273 -20.38 2.64 -11.52
CA GLN A 273 -19.17 2.63 -12.33
C GLN A 273 -19.53 2.48 -13.81
N ASP A 274 -18.76 3.10 -14.72
CA ASP A 274 -18.87 2.81 -16.15
C ASP A 274 -18.34 1.39 -16.41
N PRO A 275 -19.16 0.47 -16.97
CA PRO A 275 -18.73 -0.90 -17.23
C PRO A 275 -17.70 -1.01 -18.37
N ASN A 276 -17.44 0.05 -19.13
CA ASN A 276 -16.49 0.06 -20.25
C ASN A 276 -15.17 0.76 -19.94
N GLN A 277 -15.00 1.26 -18.71
CA GLN A 277 -13.76 1.89 -18.24
C GLN A 277 -13.06 1.01 -17.20
N ASP A 278 -11.74 1.10 -17.17
CA ASP A 278 -10.94 0.51 -16.10
C ASP A 278 -11.07 1.39 -14.85
N ASN A 279 -11.67 0.84 -13.80
CA ASN A 279 -11.80 1.48 -12.50
C ASN A 279 -10.76 0.89 -11.54
N ILE A 280 -9.70 1.64 -11.27
CA ILE A 280 -8.47 1.17 -10.59
C ILE A 280 -8.05 2.06 -9.42
N ASP A 281 -7.08 1.58 -8.65
CA ASP A 281 -6.46 2.25 -7.49
C ASP A 281 -7.44 2.84 -6.47
N PRO A 282 -8.42 2.05 -5.99
CA PRO A 282 -9.46 2.56 -5.14
C PRO A 282 -8.99 2.76 -3.69
N THR A 283 -9.42 3.86 -3.07
CA THR A 283 -9.14 4.15 -1.66
C THR A 283 -10.39 4.62 -0.91
N TRP A 284 -10.44 4.31 0.39
CA TRP A 284 -11.50 4.77 1.28
C TRP A 284 -11.21 6.14 1.85
N SER A 285 -12.25 6.93 2.08
CA SER A 285 -12.17 8.07 2.99
C SER A 285 -11.84 7.61 4.42
N PRO A 286 -11.17 8.44 5.23
CA PRO A 286 -10.90 8.12 6.63
C PRO A 286 -12.17 7.81 7.45
N ASP A 287 -13.31 8.42 7.09
CA ASP A 287 -14.60 8.16 7.74
C ASP A 287 -15.37 6.96 7.13
N GLY A 288 -14.84 6.34 6.08
CA GLY A 288 -15.38 5.16 5.42
C GLY A 288 -16.64 5.39 4.58
N LYS A 289 -17.02 6.64 4.31
CA LYS A 289 -18.24 6.99 3.58
C LYS A 289 -18.05 7.21 2.09
N THR A 290 -16.84 7.53 1.66
CA THR A 290 -16.52 7.85 0.28
C THR A 290 -15.41 6.94 -0.23
N ILE A 291 -15.46 6.65 -1.53
CA ILE A 291 -14.40 5.94 -2.25
C ILE A 291 -13.92 6.85 -3.36
N VAL A 292 -12.61 6.99 -3.50
CA VAL A 292 -11.94 7.66 -4.61
C VAL A 292 -11.19 6.61 -5.43
N PHE A 293 -11.21 6.74 -6.75
CA PHE A 293 -10.59 5.80 -7.68
C PHE A 293 -10.25 6.49 -9.00
N CYS A 294 -9.39 5.87 -9.80
CA CYS A 294 -9.09 6.29 -11.17
C CYS A 294 -10.04 5.59 -12.15
N ALA A 295 -10.60 6.34 -13.09
CA ALA A 295 -11.40 5.80 -14.19
C ALA A 295 -10.71 6.16 -15.51
N GLU A 296 -10.33 5.14 -16.29
CA GLU A 296 -9.59 5.27 -17.55
C GLU A 296 -10.26 4.51 -18.69
#